data_AF-A0A662PDL1-F1
#
_entry.id   AF-A0A662PDL1-F1
#
_cell.length_a   1.000
_cell.length_b   1.000
_cell.length_c   1.000
_cell.angle_alpha   90.00
_cell.angle_beta   90.00
_cell.angle_gamma   90.00
#
_symmetry.space_group_name_H-M   'P 1'
#
loop_
_entity.id
_entity.type
_entity.pdbx_description
1 polymer ?
#
loop_
_entity_poly.entity_id
_entity_poly.type
_entity_poly.pdbx_seq_one_letter_code
_entity_poly.pdbx_strand_id
1 'polypeptide(L)'
;MLREPKKVEDLNLPKEYVSDLVLKWVYSRGYISFRDLCKEMCISLHILDEVVRSLLEESLVEVVGKGLLPTLRIRTTAKGREEAKRIISRDPYIGPTPVKYEDYLELSREQAKRYPLEIPEEKIEEAFSDVINLEEAKSVLIEALTTGMGLFIYGPPGTGKTYLMRRASKLLPPVVIPRAIGIGRHVVKLFDPDFHRLIRGNQPEDKRYVKVEAPSVSLGTELRLEAFEMKYDERERVIKAPPQVKAHGGLLLIDDLGRQRDKPEDIMNRLIIPLEERRDFFVIGGTLYE
;
A
#
# COMPACT_ATOMS: atom_id res chain seq x y z
N MET A 1 12.74 7.74 -11.25
CA MET A 1 11.50 8.49 -10.92
C MET A 1 10.33 7.81 -11.60
N LEU A 2 9.26 7.51 -10.86
CA LEU A 2 8.04 6.91 -11.40
C LEU A 2 7.25 7.96 -12.18
N ARG A 3 7.37 7.93 -13.50
CA ARG A 3 6.75 8.89 -14.43
C ARG A 3 5.27 8.57 -14.64
N GLU A 4 4.45 9.58 -14.89
CA GLU A 4 3.03 9.38 -15.16
C GLU A 4 2.82 8.58 -16.48
N PRO A 5 2.14 7.42 -16.44
CA PRO A 5 1.78 6.66 -17.64
C PRO A 5 0.91 7.48 -18.60
N LYS A 6 1.24 7.47 -19.90
CA LYS A 6 0.53 8.26 -20.92
C LYS A 6 -0.28 7.39 -21.88
N LYS A 7 0.06 6.11 -22.00
CA LYS A 7 -0.65 5.11 -22.80
C LYS A 7 -1.08 3.92 -21.94
N VAL A 8 -2.08 3.17 -22.40
CA VAL A 8 -2.59 2.01 -21.66
C VAL A 8 -1.48 0.97 -21.47
N GLU A 9 -0.60 0.80 -22.46
CA GLU A 9 0.52 -0.15 -22.40
C GLU A 9 1.51 0.20 -21.29
N ASP A 10 1.70 1.49 -20.99
CA ASP A 10 2.58 1.98 -19.92
C ASP A 10 2.08 1.58 -18.52
N LEU A 11 0.81 1.18 -18.38
CA LEU A 11 0.27 0.70 -17.11
C LEU A 11 0.73 -0.71 -16.77
N ASN A 12 1.32 -1.43 -17.74
CA ASN A 12 1.63 -2.85 -17.64
C ASN A 12 0.40 -3.69 -17.29
N LEU A 13 -0.81 -3.31 -17.72
CA LEU A 13 -2.03 -4.09 -17.50
C LEU A 13 -2.71 -4.41 -18.84
N PRO A 14 -3.48 -5.51 -18.94
CA PRO A 14 -4.33 -5.75 -20.11
C PRO A 14 -5.30 -4.59 -20.32
N LYS A 15 -5.48 -4.14 -21.57
CA LYS A 15 -6.37 -3.03 -21.90
C LYS A 15 -7.80 -3.30 -21.45
N GLU A 16 -8.25 -4.55 -21.61
CA GLU A 16 -9.57 -5.01 -21.18
C GLU A 16 -9.77 -4.82 -19.68
N TYR A 17 -8.75 -5.07 -18.86
CA TYR A 17 -8.84 -4.86 -17.41
C TYR A 17 -9.05 -3.38 -17.05
N VAL A 18 -8.36 -2.48 -17.76
CA VAL A 18 -8.50 -1.02 -17.56
C VAL A 18 -9.90 -0.56 -18.01
N SER A 19 -10.38 -1.05 -19.16
CA SER A 19 -11.74 -0.81 -19.65
C SER A 19 -12.81 -1.29 -18.67
N ASP A 20 -12.66 -2.51 -18.15
CA ASP A 20 -13.53 -3.09 -17.14
C ASP A 20 -13.56 -2.22 -15.87
N LEU A 21 -12.39 -1.77 -15.40
CA LEU A 21 -12.30 -0.91 -14.21
C LEU A 21 -12.97 0.46 -14.43
N VAL A 22 -12.81 1.07 -15.61
CA VAL A 22 -13.54 2.32 -15.97
C VAL A 22 -15.04 2.07 -15.95
N LEU A 23 -15.51 1.01 -16.61
CA LEU A 23 -16.94 0.70 -16.70
C LEU A 23 -17.54 0.44 -15.32
N LYS A 24 -16.82 -0.30 -14.45
CA LYS A 24 -17.20 -0.52 -13.05
C LYS A 24 -17.33 0.78 -12.25
N TRP A 25 -16.39 1.71 -12.40
CA TRP A 25 -16.45 3.02 -11.75
C TRP A 25 -17.66 3.85 -12.20
N VAL A 26 -17.89 3.93 -13.52
CA VAL A 26 -19.01 4.68 -14.08
C VAL A 26 -20.35 4.08 -13.62
N TYR A 27 -20.46 2.75 -13.62
CA TYR A 27 -21.64 2.04 -13.11
C TYR A 27 -21.88 2.33 -11.62
N SER A 28 -20.85 2.20 -10.77
CA SER A 28 -20.94 2.38 -9.32
C SER A 28 -21.35 3.80 -8.92
N ARG A 29 -20.90 4.81 -9.68
CA ARG A 29 -21.22 6.22 -9.42
C ARG A 29 -22.49 6.71 -10.10
N GLY A 30 -23.04 5.95 -11.04
CA GLY A 30 -24.19 6.32 -11.88
C GLY A 30 -23.82 7.32 -12.99
N TYR A 31 -23.16 8.43 -12.64
CA TYR A 31 -22.48 9.32 -13.58
C TYR A 31 -21.22 9.89 -12.92
N ILE A 32 -20.18 10.13 -13.69
CA ILE A 32 -18.90 10.62 -13.17
C ILE A 32 -18.15 11.46 -14.22
N SER A 33 -17.37 12.45 -13.77
CA SER A 33 -16.52 13.26 -14.65
C SER A 33 -15.20 12.58 -14.96
N PHE A 34 -14.57 12.93 -16.10
CA PHE A 34 -13.22 12.45 -16.42
C PHE A 34 -12.19 12.86 -15.34
N ARG A 35 -12.31 14.07 -14.80
CA ARG A 35 -11.46 14.56 -13.70
C ARG A 35 -11.53 13.65 -12.48
N ASP A 36 -12.75 13.30 -12.07
CA ASP A 36 -12.97 12.45 -10.90
C ASP A 36 -12.52 11.02 -11.18
N LEU A 37 -12.82 10.46 -12.37
CA LEU A 37 -12.32 9.15 -12.77
C LEU A 37 -10.79 9.07 -12.74
N CYS A 38 -10.08 10.04 -13.34
CA CYS A 38 -8.61 10.09 -13.28
C CYS A 38 -8.08 10.12 -11.84
N LYS A 39 -8.77 10.86 -10.94
CA LYS A 39 -8.40 10.94 -9.53
C LYS A 39 -8.63 9.61 -8.81
N GLU A 40 -9.80 9.00 -8.97
CA GLU A 40 -10.18 7.77 -8.27
C GLU A 40 -9.37 6.57 -8.78
N MET A 41 -9.16 6.47 -10.10
CA MET A 41 -8.38 5.41 -10.73
C MET A 41 -6.87 5.67 -10.72
N CYS A 42 -6.43 6.88 -10.39
CA CYS A 42 -5.01 7.26 -10.40
C CYS A 42 -4.31 7.08 -11.77
N ILE A 43 -5.03 7.34 -12.88
CA ILE A 43 -4.50 7.28 -14.25
C ILE A 43 -4.58 8.64 -14.94
N SER A 44 -3.76 8.83 -15.98
CA SER A 44 -3.74 10.08 -16.74
C SER A 44 -5.00 10.26 -17.60
N LEU A 45 -5.27 11.52 -17.97
CA LEU A 45 -6.40 11.84 -18.84
C LEU A 45 -6.27 11.21 -20.23
N HIS A 46 -5.04 11.03 -20.74
CA HIS A 46 -4.79 10.42 -22.04
C HIS A 46 -5.25 8.96 -22.09
N ILE A 47 -4.89 8.19 -21.07
CA ILE A 47 -5.30 6.78 -20.92
C ILE A 47 -6.83 6.70 -20.78
N LEU A 48 -7.41 7.55 -19.95
CA LEU A 48 -8.85 7.53 -19.73
C LEU A 48 -9.63 7.90 -21.00
N ASP A 49 -9.17 8.90 -21.76
CA ASP A 49 -9.77 9.31 -23.04
C ASP A 49 -9.70 8.19 -24.08
N GLU A 50 -8.57 7.50 -24.19
CA GLU A 50 -8.43 6.33 -25.07
C GLU A 50 -9.43 5.22 -24.72
N VAL A 51 -9.49 4.84 -23.44
CA VAL A 51 -10.36 3.75 -22.95
C VAL A 51 -11.83 4.12 -23.11
N VAL A 52 -12.22 5.34 -22.75
CA VAL A 52 -13.62 5.78 -22.86
C VAL A 52 -14.08 5.87 -24.31
N ARG A 53 -13.20 6.21 -25.26
CA ARG A 53 -13.55 6.17 -26.70
C ARG A 53 -13.95 4.76 -27.14
N SER A 54 -13.19 3.74 -26.76
CA SER A 54 -13.56 2.34 -27.05
C SER A 54 -14.91 1.97 -26.41
N LEU A 55 -15.14 2.36 -25.15
CA LEU A 55 -16.42 2.10 -24.48
C LEU A 55 -17.61 2.84 -25.12
N LEU A 56 -17.38 4.02 -25.72
CA LEU A 56 -18.39 4.77 -26.48
C LEU A 56 -18.71 4.06 -27.82
N GLU A 57 -17.69 3.62 -28.55
CA GLU A 57 -17.85 2.86 -29.80
C GLU A 57 -18.64 1.56 -29.58
N GLU A 58 -18.38 0.88 -28.46
CA GLU A 58 -19.11 -0.33 -28.05
C GLU A 58 -20.51 -0.05 -27.48
N SER A 59 -20.91 1.22 -27.38
CA SER A 59 -22.18 1.68 -26.78
C SER A 59 -22.37 1.22 -25.33
N LEU A 60 -21.30 1.11 -24.56
CA LEU A 60 -21.33 0.74 -23.14
C LEU A 60 -21.48 1.98 -22.23
N VAL A 61 -20.95 3.12 -22.66
CA VAL A 61 -21.13 4.40 -21.98
C VAL A 61 -21.70 5.44 -22.93
N GLU A 62 -22.24 6.52 -22.37
CA GLU A 62 -22.71 7.67 -23.13
C GLU A 62 -22.36 8.97 -22.40
N VAL A 63 -22.17 10.04 -23.18
CA VAL A 63 -21.86 11.37 -22.65
C VAL A 63 -23.11 12.02 -22.07
N VAL A 64 -22.94 12.67 -20.91
CA VAL A 64 -24.02 13.38 -20.21
C VAL A 64 -23.80 14.88 -20.29
N GLY A 65 -24.73 15.58 -20.92
CA GLY A 65 -24.74 17.04 -21.02
C GLY A 65 -23.70 17.59 -22.01
N LYS A 66 -23.43 18.89 -21.89
CA LYS A 66 -22.41 19.60 -22.69
C LYS A 66 -21.21 19.92 -21.80
N GLY A 67 -20.00 19.77 -22.35
CA GLY A 67 -18.77 20.09 -21.62
C GLY A 67 -17.53 19.70 -22.41
N LEU A 68 -16.37 20.04 -21.87
CA LEU A 68 -15.07 19.65 -22.40
C LEU A 68 -14.33 18.81 -21.36
N LEU A 69 -13.35 18.01 -21.82
CA LEU A 69 -12.43 17.33 -20.92
C LEU A 69 -11.66 18.37 -20.07
N PRO A 70 -11.38 18.09 -18.79
CA PRO A 70 -11.73 16.89 -18.03
C PRO A 70 -13.07 16.99 -17.28
N THR A 71 -13.89 18.03 -17.51
CA THR A 71 -15.18 18.23 -16.81
C THR A 71 -16.34 17.43 -17.41
N LEU A 72 -16.17 16.91 -18.63
CA LEU A 72 -17.14 16.06 -19.31
C LEU A 72 -17.55 14.89 -18.41
N ARG A 73 -18.84 14.57 -18.40
CA ARG A 73 -19.41 13.48 -17.61
C ARG A 73 -19.90 12.37 -18.51
N ILE A 74 -19.77 11.15 -18.02
CA ILE A 74 -20.28 9.94 -18.69
C ILE A 74 -21.13 9.13 -17.73
N ARG A 75 -22.03 8.33 -18.29
CA ARG A 75 -22.81 7.32 -17.57
C ARG A 75 -22.86 6.02 -18.38
N THR A 76 -23.26 4.93 -17.73
CA THR A 76 -23.49 3.66 -18.43
C THR A 76 -24.79 3.68 -19.22
N THR A 77 -24.78 3.07 -20.41
CA THR A 77 -26.01 2.75 -21.16
C THR A 77 -26.71 1.55 -20.53
N ALA A 78 -27.88 1.14 -21.06
CA ALA A 78 -28.51 -0.12 -20.63
C ALA A 78 -27.57 -1.33 -20.82
N LYS A 79 -26.95 -1.44 -22.00
CA LYS A 79 -25.94 -2.47 -22.32
C LYS A 79 -24.75 -2.41 -21.37
N GLY A 80 -24.21 -1.22 -21.11
CA GLY A 80 -23.09 -1.05 -20.19
C GLY A 80 -23.41 -1.40 -18.75
N ARG A 81 -24.64 -1.18 -18.28
CA ARG A 81 -25.06 -1.59 -16.93
C ARG A 81 -25.10 -3.11 -16.77
N GLU A 82 -25.58 -3.84 -17.77
CA GLU A 82 -25.59 -5.31 -17.74
C GLU A 82 -24.16 -5.86 -17.75
N GLU A 83 -23.31 -5.29 -18.60
CA GLU A 83 -21.92 -5.70 -18.71
C GLU A 83 -21.14 -5.40 -17.42
N ALA A 84 -21.31 -4.21 -16.84
CA ALA A 84 -20.70 -3.86 -15.55
C ALA A 84 -21.11 -4.85 -14.44
N LYS A 85 -22.38 -5.25 -14.37
CA LYS A 85 -22.85 -6.24 -13.38
C LYS A 85 -22.17 -7.60 -13.58
N ARG A 86 -22.00 -8.03 -14.83
CA ARG A 86 -21.33 -9.30 -15.20
C ARG A 86 -19.85 -9.29 -14.83
N ILE A 87 -19.18 -8.16 -15.00
CA ILE A 87 -17.78 -7.97 -14.61
C ILE A 87 -17.68 -7.97 -13.08
N ILE A 88 -18.48 -7.17 -12.38
CA ILE A 88 -18.45 -7.03 -10.91
C ILE A 88 -18.71 -8.36 -10.20
N SER A 89 -19.55 -9.24 -10.76
CA SER A 89 -19.80 -10.55 -10.16
C SER A 89 -18.58 -11.48 -10.19
N ARG A 90 -17.57 -11.19 -11.02
CA ARG A 90 -16.34 -11.99 -11.18
C ARG A 90 -15.12 -11.28 -10.60
N ASP A 91 -15.01 -9.99 -10.88
CA ASP A 91 -13.99 -9.09 -10.36
C ASP A 91 -14.67 -7.87 -9.73
N PRO A 92 -14.93 -7.93 -8.41
CA PRO A 92 -15.66 -6.89 -7.72
C PRO A 92 -14.83 -5.65 -7.40
N TYR A 93 -13.52 -5.63 -7.67
CA TYR A 93 -12.65 -4.54 -7.27
C TYR A 93 -13.02 -3.23 -7.96
N ILE A 94 -13.19 -2.15 -7.18
CA ILE A 94 -13.38 -0.79 -7.66
C ILE A 94 -12.52 0.14 -6.82
N GLY A 95 -11.43 0.64 -7.40
CA GLY A 95 -10.43 1.42 -6.68
C GLY A 95 -9.40 2.06 -7.61
N PRO A 96 -8.27 2.54 -7.07
CA PRO A 96 -7.10 2.92 -7.86
C PRO A 96 -6.67 1.79 -8.80
N THR A 97 -6.21 2.12 -9.99
CA THR A 97 -5.65 1.14 -10.92
C THR A 97 -4.45 0.46 -10.25
N PRO A 98 -4.47 -0.88 -10.08
CA PRO A 98 -3.41 -1.58 -9.40
C PRO A 98 -2.10 -1.52 -10.20
N VAL A 99 -1.00 -1.70 -9.49
CA VAL A 99 0.32 -1.91 -10.08
C VAL A 99 0.56 -3.41 -10.20
N LYS A 100 1.31 -3.87 -11.20
CA LYS A 100 1.72 -5.28 -11.27
C LYS A 100 2.52 -5.68 -10.05
N TYR A 101 2.35 -6.92 -9.60
CA TYR A 101 3.11 -7.48 -8.50
C TYR A 101 4.63 -7.41 -8.75
N GLU A 102 5.06 -7.69 -9.99
CA GLU A 102 6.47 -7.67 -10.38
C GLU A 102 7.07 -6.26 -10.28
N ASP A 103 6.33 -5.24 -10.70
CA ASP A 103 6.73 -3.82 -10.60
C ASP A 103 6.87 -3.40 -9.12
N TYR A 104 5.98 -3.91 -8.24
CA TYR A 104 6.09 -3.70 -6.80
C TYR A 104 7.33 -4.37 -6.18
N LEU A 105 7.65 -5.60 -6.61
CA LEU A 105 8.86 -6.30 -6.15
C LEU A 105 10.13 -5.55 -6.58
N GLU A 106 10.19 -5.07 -7.82
CA GLU A 106 11.31 -4.27 -8.31
C GLU A 106 11.47 -2.98 -7.51
N LEU A 107 10.38 -2.23 -7.29
CA LEU A 107 10.40 -1.03 -6.44
C LEU A 107 10.89 -1.34 -5.03
N SER A 108 10.46 -2.46 -4.45
CA SER A 108 10.85 -2.87 -3.10
C SER A 108 12.35 -3.19 -3.03
N ARG A 109 12.88 -3.92 -4.02
CA ARG A 109 14.31 -4.23 -4.11
C ARG A 109 15.17 -2.99 -4.30
N GLU A 110 14.76 -2.06 -5.16
CA GLU A 110 15.47 -0.79 -5.35
C GLU A 110 15.50 0.05 -4.08
N GLN A 111 14.37 0.13 -3.36
CA GLN A 111 14.34 0.84 -2.08
C GLN A 111 15.17 0.15 -1.00
N ALA A 112 15.30 -1.18 -1.02
CA ALA A 112 16.14 -1.91 -0.07
C ALA A 112 17.64 -1.64 -0.24
N LYS A 113 18.11 -1.16 -1.40
CA LYS A 113 19.51 -0.76 -1.63
C LYS A 113 19.96 0.46 -0.81
N ARG A 114 19.03 1.13 -0.13
CA ARG A 114 19.32 2.24 0.78
C ARG A 114 20.08 1.83 2.04
N TYR A 115 20.15 0.53 2.35
CA TYR A 115 20.84 0.02 3.53
C TYR A 115 22.33 -0.25 3.19
N PRO A 116 23.28 0.07 4.10
CA PRO A 116 23.05 0.68 5.41
C PRO A 116 22.57 2.14 5.30
N LEU A 117 21.63 2.54 6.15
CA LEU A 117 21.08 3.89 6.12
C LEU A 117 22.07 4.91 6.65
N GLU A 118 22.19 6.03 5.96
CA GLU A 118 22.83 7.23 6.50
C GLU A 118 21.78 8.08 7.21
N ILE A 119 21.85 8.13 8.54
CA ILE A 119 20.95 8.92 9.38
C ILE A 119 21.71 10.17 9.83
N PRO A 120 21.33 11.38 9.38
CA PRO A 120 21.99 12.62 9.79
C PRO A 120 21.93 12.84 11.30
N GLU A 121 23.01 13.36 11.88
CA GLU A 121 23.11 13.63 13.33
C GLU A 121 22.00 14.57 13.82
N GLU A 122 21.70 15.63 13.07
CA GLU A 122 20.60 16.56 13.33
C GLU A 122 19.24 15.84 13.49
N LYS A 123 19.02 14.79 12.70
CA LYS A 123 17.78 14.00 12.73
C LYS A 123 17.72 13.09 13.97
N ILE A 124 18.87 12.61 14.43
CA ILE A 124 19.02 11.83 15.66
C ILE A 124 18.71 12.73 16.86
N GLU A 125 19.33 13.91 16.91
CA GLU A 125 19.09 14.91 17.95
C GLU A 125 17.62 15.34 18.00
N GLU A 126 17.01 15.64 16.84
CA GLU A 126 15.60 16.02 16.77
C GLU A 126 14.69 14.90 17.30
N ALA A 127 14.88 13.67 16.83
CA ALA A 127 14.02 12.53 17.18
C ALA A 127 14.06 12.19 18.67
N PHE A 128 15.24 12.32 19.30
CA PHE A 128 15.50 11.97 20.70
C PHE A 128 15.62 13.16 21.65
N SER A 129 15.32 14.38 21.19
CA SER A 129 15.39 15.63 21.97
C SER A 129 14.65 15.60 23.31
N ASP A 130 13.61 14.77 23.43
CA ASP A 130 12.81 14.57 24.66
C ASP A 130 12.97 13.18 25.27
N VAL A 131 13.98 12.41 24.84
CA VAL A 131 14.39 11.14 25.45
C VAL A 131 15.61 11.40 26.33
N ILE A 132 15.37 11.50 27.63
CA ILE A 132 16.41 11.72 28.64
C ILE A 132 17.07 10.38 28.99
N ASN A 133 18.41 10.34 29.02
CA ASN A 133 19.24 9.15 29.26
C ASN A 133 19.10 8.08 28.15
N LEU A 134 19.46 6.82 28.47
CA LEU A 134 19.38 5.66 27.57
C LEU A 134 20.35 5.67 26.38
N GLU A 135 21.53 6.28 26.51
CA GLU A 135 22.50 6.41 25.41
C GLU A 135 22.89 5.06 24.77
N GLU A 136 23.08 4.02 25.58
CA GLU A 136 23.35 2.67 25.07
C GLU A 136 22.18 2.11 24.25
N ALA A 137 20.94 2.25 24.75
CA ALA A 137 19.75 1.77 24.04
C ALA A 137 19.46 2.59 22.77
N LYS A 138 19.72 3.90 22.79
CA LYS A 138 19.66 4.76 21.60
C LYS A 138 20.68 4.30 20.56
N SER A 139 21.93 4.04 20.97
CA SER A 139 22.99 3.57 20.08
C SER A 139 22.63 2.24 19.40
N VAL A 140 22.21 1.23 20.18
CA VAL A 140 21.79 -0.07 19.65
C VAL A 140 20.59 0.05 18.70
N LEU A 141 19.63 0.91 19.05
CA LEU A 141 18.47 1.18 18.19
C LEU A 141 18.88 1.81 16.87
N ILE A 142 19.74 2.83 16.90
CA ILE A 142 20.24 3.49 15.69
C ILE A 142 20.97 2.47 14.81
N GLU A 143 21.83 1.64 15.39
CA GLU A 143 22.56 0.60 14.66
C GLU A 143 21.63 -0.41 13.97
N ALA A 144 20.60 -0.88 14.69
CA ALA A 144 19.62 -1.79 14.12
C ALA A 144 18.79 -1.15 13.00
N LEU A 145 18.38 0.11 13.17
CA LEU A 145 17.69 0.85 12.11
C LEU A 145 18.58 1.02 10.89
N THR A 146 19.86 1.33 11.10
CA THR A 146 20.85 1.51 10.03
C THR A 146 21.08 0.24 9.24
N THR A 147 21.04 -0.93 9.87
CA THR A 147 21.31 -2.23 9.25
C THR A 147 20.05 -2.99 8.82
N GLY A 148 18.87 -2.53 9.25
CA GLY A 148 17.59 -3.19 9.03
C GLY A 148 17.43 -4.49 9.84
N MET A 149 18.08 -4.59 11.01
CA MET A 149 18.01 -5.76 11.87
C MET A 149 16.82 -5.67 12.83
N GLY A 150 16.21 -6.83 13.13
CA GLY A 150 15.22 -6.95 14.20
C GLY A 150 15.86 -6.78 15.57
N LEU A 151 15.14 -6.16 16.51
CA LEU A 151 15.56 -5.99 17.89
C LEU A 151 14.51 -6.52 18.86
N PHE A 152 14.97 -7.08 19.96
CA PHE A 152 14.14 -7.41 21.11
C PHE A 152 14.50 -6.52 22.30
N ILE A 153 13.53 -5.77 22.82
CA ILE A 153 13.75 -4.82 23.92
C ILE A 153 12.96 -5.25 25.16
N TYR A 154 13.68 -5.64 26.21
CA TYR A 154 13.11 -6.11 27.47
C TYR A 154 13.58 -5.25 28.66
N GLY A 155 12.99 -5.47 29.83
CA GLY A 155 13.24 -4.67 31.04
C GLY A 155 11.97 -4.35 31.86
N PRO A 156 12.09 -3.66 32.99
CA PRO A 156 10.95 -3.30 33.84
C PRO A 156 9.91 -2.41 33.12
N PRO A 157 8.63 -2.41 33.54
CA PRO A 157 7.64 -1.45 33.07
C PRO A 157 8.02 -0.02 33.47
N GLY A 158 7.64 0.96 32.65
CA GLY A 158 7.90 2.38 32.95
C GLY A 158 9.30 2.89 32.56
N THR A 159 10.17 2.06 31.97
CA THR A 159 11.52 2.47 31.53
C THR A 159 11.56 3.18 30.17
N GLY A 160 10.40 3.51 29.59
CA GLY A 160 10.32 4.29 28.36
C GLY A 160 10.58 3.53 27.06
N LYS A 161 10.57 2.19 27.04
CA LYS A 161 10.82 1.39 25.82
C LYS A 161 9.87 1.72 24.67
N THR A 162 8.56 1.67 24.91
CA THR A 162 7.55 2.01 23.91
C THR A 162 7.69 3.45 23.46
N TYR A 163 8.09 4.34 24.36
CA TYR A 163 8.35 5.74 24.05
C TYR A 163 9.54 5.91 23.11
N LEU A 164 10.67 5.24 23.39
CA LEU A 164 11.86 5.21 22.54
C LEU A 164 11.54 4.64 21.15
N MET A 165 10.83 3.51 21.08
CA MET A 165 10.47 2.87 19.79
C MET A 165 9.57 3.74 18.91
N ARG A 166 8.64 4.50 19.50
CA ARG A 166 7.80 5.43 18.74
C ARG A 166 8.59 6.58 18.11
N ARG A 167 9.77 6.91 18.62
CA ARG A 167 10.67 7.91 18.02
C ARG A 167 11.54 7.34 16.92
N ALA A 168 11.86 6.05 17.00
CA ALA A 168 12.66 5.32 16.01
C ALA A 168 12.17 5.52 14.57
N SER A 169 10.84 5.50 14.35
CA SER A 169 10.27 5.64 13.01
C SER A 169 10.60 6.98 12.35
N LYS A 170 10.82 8.04 13.14
CA LYS A 170 11.18 9.36 12.62
C LYS A 170 12.57 9.35 11.98
N LEU A 171 13.47 8.47 12.43
CA LEU A 171 14.84 8.37 11.91
C LEU A 171 14.88 7.79 10.50
N LEU A 172 13.90 6.94 10.15
CA LEU A 172 13.86 6.29 8.84
C LEU A 172 13.49 7.28 7.73
N PRO A 173 14.06 7.11 6.52
CA PRO A 173 13.66 7.92 5.38
C PRO A 173 12.27 7.50 4.87
N PRO A 174 11.55 8.41 4.19
CA PRO A 174 10.32 8.10 3.49
C PRO A 174 10.45 6.92 2.51
N VAL A 175 9.32 6.30 2.22
CA VAL A 175 9.22 5.23 1.21
C VAL A 175 8.11 5.53 0.22
N VAL A 176 8.25 4.96 -0.97
CA VAL A 176 7.22 4.94 -2.00
C VAL A 176 6.57 3.56 -1.98
N ILE A 177 5.25 3.54 -1.95
CA ILE A 177 4.44 2.32 -2.01
C ILE A 177 3.34 2.45 -3.06
N PRO A 178 2.91 1.35 -3.71
CA PRO A 178 1.68 1.35 -4.49
C PRO A 178 0.47 1.60 -3.59
N ARG A 179 -0.60 2.14 -4.15
CA ARG A 179 -1.91 2.16 -3.49
C ARG A 179 -2.50 0.75 -3.39
N ALA A 180 -2.42 0.02 -4.50
CA ALA A 180 -2.86 -1.36 -4.63
C ALA A 180 -1.98 -2.09 -5.64
N ILE A 181 -1.88 -3.41 -5.48
CA ILE A 181 -1.18 -4.30 -6.40
C ILE A 181 -2.11 -5.40 -6.90
N GLY A 182 -1.93 -5.82 -8.14
CA GLY A 182 -2.62 -6.95 -8.74
C GLY A 182 -1.79 -8.21 -8.60
N ILE A 183 -2.35 -9.26 -7.99
CA ILE A 183 -1.74 -10.58 -7.85
C ILE A 183 -2.72 -11.63 -8.40
N GLY A 184 -2.41 -12.20 -9.55
CA GLY A 184 -3.32 -13.09 -10.26
C GLY A 184 -4.66 -12.40 -10.56
N ARG A 185 -5.76 -12.91 -9.98
CA ARG A 185 -7.11 -12.31 -10.08
C ARG A 185 -7.48 -11.42 -8.89
N HIS A 186 -6.59 -11.30 -7.91
CA HIS A 186 -6.85 -10.58 -6.68
C HIS A 186 -6.17 -9.22 -6.71
N VAL A 187 -6.76 -8.27 -5.99
CA VAL A 187 -6.14 -6.98 -5.73
C VAL A 187 -5.83 -6.90 -4.24
N VAL A 188 -4.57 -6.63 -3.91
CA VAL A 188 -4.11 -6.37 -2.55
C VAL A 188 -3.98 -4.87 -2.34
N LYS A 189 -4.69 -4.35 -1.36
CA LYS A 189 -4.58 -2.94 -0.95
C LYS A 189 -3.40 -2.79 0.00
N LEU A 190 -2.40 -2.01 -0.43
CA LEU A 190 -1.19 -1.75 0.35
C LEU A 190 -1.29 -0.42 1.11
N PHE A 191 -1.67 0.66 0.42
CA PHE A 191 -1.86 1.94 1.07
C PHE A 191 -3.11 1.91 1.95
N ASP A 192 -2.89 2.25 3.21
CA ASP A 192 -3.90 2.31 4.25
C ASP A 192 -3.70 3.60 5.05
N PRO A 193 -4.65 4.56 5.02
CA PRO A 193 -4.51 5.84 5.71
C PRO A 193 -4.41 5.71 7.24
N ASP A 194 -4.80 4.56 7.82
CA ASP A 194 -4.65 4.31 9.25
C ASP A 194 -3.18 4.07 9.64
N PHE A 195 -2.35 3.60 8.69
CA PHE A 195 -0.94 3.25 8.91
C PHE A 195 0.04 4.13 8.12
N HIS A 196 -0.43 4.78 7.05
CA HIS A 196 0.40 5.49 6.10
C HIS A 196 0.06 6.97 6.03
N ARG A 197 1.04 7.82 6.35
CA ARG A 197 0.93 9.28 6.25
C ARG A 197 1.61 9.77 4.98
N LEU A 198 0.85 10.47 4.12
CA LEU A 198 1.39 11.03 2.88
C LEU A 198 2.33 12.20 3.17
N ILE A 199 3.45 12.24 2.46
CA ILE A 199 4.38 13.38 2.51
C ILE A 199 3.85 14.50 1.62
N ARG A 200 3.89 15.74 2.12
CA ARG A 200 3.53 16.92 1.32
C ARG A 200 4.63 17.21 0.29
N GLY A 201 4.24 17.63 -0.92
CA GLY A 201 5.19 18.05 -1.96
C GLY A 201 5.56 16.92 -2.92
N ASN A 202 6.84 16.54 -2.97
CA ASN A 202 7.47 15.67 -3.97
C ASN A 202 6.91 14.22 -3.99
N GLN A 203 5.69 14.08 -4.51
CA GLN A 203 5.00 12.82 -4.77
C GLN A 203 5.40 12.27 -6.15
N PRO A 204 5.32 10.94 -6.36
CA PRO A 204 5.48 10.34 -7.68
C PRO A 204 4.52 10.95 -8.71
N GLU A 205 4.97 11.07 -9.96
CA GLU A 205 4.10 11.51 -11.05
C GLU A 205 3.04 10.44 -11.38
N ASP A 206 3.43 9.16 -11.33
CA ASP A 206 2.48 8.04 -11.35
C ASP A 206 1.71 7.98 -10.04
N LYS A 207 0.45 8.43 -10.07
CA LYS A 207 -0.44 8.54 -8.90
C LYS A 207 -0.89 7.18 -8.34
N ARG A 208 -0.64 6.07 -9.04
CA ARG A 208 -0.84 4.72 -8.50
C ARG A 208 0.13 4.43 -7.35
N TYR A 209 1.24 5.16 -7.30
CA TYR A 209 2.18 5.15 -6.20
C TYR A 209 2.02 6.38 -5.31
N VAL A 210 2.42 6.25 -4.06
CA VAL A 210 2.42 7.32 -3.08
C VAL A 210 3.69 7.29 -2.27
N LYS A 211 4.24 8.47 -2.00
CA LYS A 211 5.35 8.64 -1.06
C LYS A 211 4.79 8.92 0.33
N VAL A 212 5.16 8.08 1.29
CA VAL A 212 4.70 8.11 2.66
C VAL A 212 5.87 8.31 3.61
N GLU A 213 5.59 8.87 4.79
CA GLU A 213 6.51 8.75 5.92
C GLU A 213 6.83 7.26 6.16
N ALA A 214 8.00 6.96 6.71
CA ALA A 214 8.36 5.58 7.04
C ALA A 214 7.22 4.94 7.86
N PRO A 215 6.60 3.85 7.38
CA PRO A 215 5.47 3.23 8.06
C PRO A 215 5.85 2.85 9.48
N SER A 216 4.92 3.01 10.41
CA SER A 216 5.10 2.57 11.80
C SER A 216 3.84 1.89 12.24
N VAL A 217 3.88 0.55 12.21
CA VAL A 217 2.75 -0.29 12.56
C VAL A 217 3.02 -0.86 13.94
N SER A 218 2.14 -0.55 14.90
CA SER A 218 2.25 -1.05 16.28
C SER A 218 1.13 -2.05 16.55
N LEU A 219 1.48 -3.19 17.14
CA LEU A 219 0.58 -4.27 17.53
C LEU A 219 0.73 -4.49 19.03
N GLY A 220 -0.39 -4.51 19.76
CA GLY A 220 -0.41 -4.69 21.20
C GLY A 220 -0.88 -6.08 21.64
N THR A 221 -1.58 -6.11 22.77
CA THR A 221 -2.15 -7.33 23.36
C THR A 221 -3.24 -7.99 22.50
N GLU A 222 -3.83 -7.24 21.57
CA GLU A 222 -4.85 -7.70 20.62
C GLU A 222 -4.28 -8.51 19.46
N LEU A 223 -2.95 -8.55 19.31
CA LEU A 223 -2.29 -9.31 18.26
C LEU A 223 -2.68 -10.79 18.34
N ARG A 224 -3.09 -11.32 17.20
CA ARG A 224 -3.25 -12.75 16.94
C ARG A 224 -2.41 -13.18 15.76
N LEU A 225 -1.99 -14.44 15.73
CA LEU A 225 -1.21 -15.01 14.64
C LEU A 225 -1.89 -14.83 13.28
N GLU A 226 -3.22 -14.95 13.24
CA GLU A 226 -3.97 -14.77 11.99
C GLU A 226 -3.88 -13.35 11.43
N ALA A 227 -3.39 -12.37 12.20
CA ALA A 227 -3.16 -11.01 11.71
C ALA A 227 -2.04 -10.97 10.67
N PHE A 228 -1.10 -11.91 10.69
CA PHE A 228 0.01 -11.99 9.74
C PHE A 228 -0.38 -12.60 8.38
N GLU A 229 -1.65 -13.00 8.20
CA GLU A 229 -2.15 -13.62 6.97
C GLU A 229 -2.88 -12.62 6.06
N MET A 230 -2.83 -12.86 4.75
CA MET A 230 -3.60 -12.11 3.76
C MET A 230 -5.09 -12.41 3.91
N LYS A 231 -5.89 -11.38 4.22
CA LYS A 231 -7.33 -11.54 4.48
C LYS A 231 -8.17 -10.81 3.44
N TYR A 232 -9.15 -11.50 2.88
CA TYR A 232 -10.16 -10.87 2.04
C TYR A 232 -11.13 -10.05 2.89
N ASP A 233 -11.33 -8.80 2.50
CA ASP A 233 -12.30 -7.90 3.11
C ASP A 233 -13.55 -7.83 2.23
N GLU A 234 -14.67 -8.38 2.72
CA GLU A 234 -15.94 -8.41 2.00
C GLU A 234 -16.53 -7.03 1.70
N ARG A 235 -16.22 -6.02 2.54
CA ARG A 235 -16.77 -4.67 2.41
C ARG A 235 -16.02 -3.89 1.34
N GLU A 236 -14.69 -3.90 1.38
CA GLU A 236 -13.84 -3.24 0.39
C GLU A 236 -13.60 -4.08 -0.86
N ARG A 237 -13.94 -5.37 -0.81
CA ARG A 237 -13.79 -6.35 -1.90
C ARG A 237 -12.36 -6.45 -2.43
N VAL A 238 -11.42 -6.42 -1.50
CA VAL A 238 -9.96 -6.50 -1.73
C VAL A 238 -9.34 -7.44 -0.71
N ILE A 239 -8.14 -7.91 -0.99
CA ILE A 239 -7.28 -8.49 0.03
C ILE A 239 -6.60 -7.35 0.78
N LYS A 240 -6.67 -7.37 2.11
CA LYS A 240 -5.94 -6.45 2.96
C LYS A 240 -4.56 -7.03 3.28
N ALA A 241 -3.54 -6.21 3.07
CA ALA A 241 -2.18 -6.55 3.46
C ALA A 241 -2.08 -6.71 4.99
N PRO A 242 -1.31 -7.69 5.49
CA PRO A 242 -1.10 -7.87 6.92
C PRO A 242 -0.13 -6.80 7.48
N PRO A 243 -0.05 -6.64 8.82
CA PRO A 243 0.72 -5.58 9.47
C PRO A 243 2.18 -5.46 9.04
N GLN A 244 2.88 -6.58 8.86
CA GLN A 244 4.29 -6.60 8.44
C GLN A 244 4.47 -6.09 7.00
N VAL A 245 3.51 -6.35 6.11
CA VAL A 245 3.52 -5.82 4.74
C VAL A 245 3.19 -4.33 4.75
N LYS A 246 2.26 -3.88 5.59
CA LYS A 246 1.99 -2.44 5.78
C LYS A 246 3.17 -1.70 6.42
N ALA A 247 3.97 -2.38 7.23
CA ALA A 247 5.17 -1.84 7.84
C ALA A 247 6.37 -1.81 6.87
N HIS A 248 6.23 -2.32 5.64
CA HIS A 248 7.34 -2.50 4.71
C HIS A 248 8.10 -1.19 4.44
N GLY A 249 9.43 -1.25 4.55
CA GLY A 249 10.29 -0.07 4.47
C GLY A 249 10.23 0.87 5.68
N GLY A 250 9.56 0.46 6.76
CA GLY A 250 9.41 1.17 8.02
C GLY A 250 9.65 0.27 9.23
N LEU A 251 8.80 0.37 10.25
CA LEU A 251 8.88 -0.38 11.50
C LEU A 251 7.60 -1.15 11.81
N LEU A 252 7.77 -2.40 12.19
CA LEU A 252 6.78 -3.21 12.86
C LEU A 252 7.16 -3.30 14.35
N LEU A 253 6.31 -2.75 15.22
CA LEU A 253 6.47 -2.81 16.66
C LEU A 253 5.46 -3.80 17.25
N ILE A 254 5.95 -4.82 17.94
CA ILE A 254 5.13 -5.74 18.73
C ILE A 254 5.38 -5.41 20.20
N ASP A 255 4.39 -4.80 20.84
CA ASP A 255 4.45 -4.42 22.25
C ASP A 255 3.80 -5.50 23.14
N ASP A 256 4.16 -5.52 24.42
CA ASP A 256 3.62 -6.45 25.41
C ASP A 256 3.72 -7.94 24.99
N LEU A 257 4.78 -8.33 24.26
CA LEU A 257 5.00 -9.72 23.87
C LEU A 257 5.00 -10.64 25.12
N GLY A 258 4.13 -11.65 25.14
CA GLY A 258 3.86 -12.44 26.34
C GLY A 258 2.48 -12.23 26.94
N ARG A 259 1.77 -11.18 26.53
CA ARG A 259 0.44 -10.83 27.05
C ARG A 259 -0.66 -11.01 26.00
N GLN A 260 -0.31 -11.51 24.82
CA GLN A 260 -1.25 -11.88 23.77
C GLN A 260 -1.97 -13.18 24.14
N ARG A 261 -3.06 -13.46 23.42
CA ARG A 261 -3.77 -14.73 23.53
C ARG A 261 -2.95 -15.90 22.97
N ASP A 262 -2.27 -15.67 21.85
CA ASP A 262 -1.39 -16.65 21.23
C ASP A 262 -0.04 -16.67 21.95
N LYS A 263 0.64 -17.82 21.88
CA LYS A 263 1.92 -17.98 22.57
C LYS A 263 3.00 -17.12 21.91
N PRO A 264 3.87 -16.46 22.69
CA PRO A 264 4.97 -15.66 22.15
C PRO A 264 5.87 -16.44 21.21
N GLU A 265 6.13 -17.72 21.51
CA GLU A 265 6.95 -18.59 20.69
C GLU A 265 6.36 -18.76 19.29
N ASP A 266 5.04 -18.91 19.17
CA ASP A 266 4.39 -19.06 17.88
C ASP A 266 4.46 -17.76 17.05
N ILE A 267 4.30 -16.61 17.71
CA ILE A 267 4.44 -15.29 17.06
C ILE A 267 5.87 -15.10 16.54
N MET A 268 6.86 -15.43 17.36
CA MET A 268 8.26 -15.34 16.98
C MET A 268 8.58 -16.31 15.84
N ASN A 269 8.11 -17.56 15.90
CA ASN A 269 8.30 -18.56 14.86
C ASN A 269 7.78 -18.09 13.50
N ARG A 270 6.62 -17.40 13.46
CA ARG A 270 6.07 -16.82 12.22
C ARG A 270 6.98 -15.76 11.61
N LEU A 271 7.80 -15.09 12.42
CA LEU A 271 8.68 -13.99 12.01
C LEU A 271 10.13 -14.42 11.76
N ILE A 272 10.52 -15.66 12.09
CA ILE A 272 11.89 -16.15 11.87
C ILE A 272 12.30 -15.98 10.40
N ILE A 273 11.53 -16.53 9.46
CA ILE A 273 11.86 -16.45 8.02
C ILE A 273 11.94 -14.99 7.53
N PRO A 274 10.95 -14.11 7.81
CA PRO A 274 11.07 -12.69 7.51
C PRO A 274 12.32 -12.00 8.06
N LEU A 275 12.75 -12.36 9.28
CA LEU A 275 13.91 -11.74 9.94
C LEU A 275 15.24 -12.28 9.41
N GLU A 276 15.33 -13.59 9.13
CA GLU A 276 16.55 -14.25 8.67
C GLU A 276 16.79 -14.07 7.16
N GLU A 277 15.76 -14.29 6.35
CA GLU A 277 15.88 -14.31 4.88
C GLU A 277 15.48 -12.99 4.22
N ARG A 278 14.93 -12.05 5.00
CA ARG A 278 14.39 -10.76 4.50
C ARG A 278 13.31 -10.93 3.44
N ARG A 279 12.56 -12.03 3.53
CA ARG A 279 11.46 -12.43 2.64
C ARG A 279 10.36 -13.05 3.48
N ASP A 280 9.11 -12.82 3.09
CA ASP A 280 7.95 -13.46 3.70
C ASP A 280 7.22 -14.25 2.62
N PHE A 281 6.30 -15.14 2.99
CA PHE A 281 5.51 -15.87 2.01
C PHE A 281 4.04 -15.85 2.39
N PHE A 282 3.19 -15.64 1.40
CA PHE A 282 1.75 -15.51 1.56
C PHE A 282 1.00 -16.40 0.58
N VAL A 283 -0.07 -17.03 1.07
CA VAL A 283 -1.00 -17.77 0.21
C VAL A 283 -2.15 -16.85 -0.21
N ILE A 284 -2.30 -16.64 -1.51
CA ILE A 284 -3.40 -15.87 -2.10
C ILE A 284 -4.09 -16.75 -3.14
N GLY A 285 -5.38 -17.01 -2.96
CA GLY A 285 -6.15 -17.86 -3.89
C GLY A 285 -5.60 -19.28 -4.04
N GLY A 286 -4.94 -19.81 -3.00
CA GLY A 286 -4.29 -21.14 -3.02
C GLY A 286 -2.91 -21.18 -3.69
N THR A 287 -2.38 -20.04 -4.13
CA THR A 287 -1.03 -19.92 -4.70
C THR A 287 -0.10 -19.23 -3.71
N LEU A 288 1.13 -19.72 -3.57
CA LEU A 288 2.16 -19.12 -2.72
C LEU A 288 2.88 -17.99 -3.46
N TYR A 289 3.01 -16.84 -2.81
CA TYR A 289 3.73 -15.66 -3.27
C TYR A 289 4.78 -15.27 -2.23
N GLU A 290 5.92 -14.74 -2.69
CA GLU A 290 6.93 -14.06 -1.85
C GLU A 290 6.45 -12.64 -1.43
#